data_AF-A0A538PMV9-F1
#
_entry.id   AF-A0A538PMV9-F1
#
_cell.length_a   1.000
_cell.length_b   1.000
_cell.length_c   1.000
_cell.angle_alpha   90.00
_cell.angle_beta   90.00
_cell.angle_gamma   90.00
#
_symmetry.space_group_name_H-M   'P 1'
#
loop_
_entity.id
_entity.type
_entity.pdbx_description
1 polymer ?
#
loop_
_entity_poly.entity_id
_entity_poly.type
_entity_poly.pdbx_seq_one_letter_code
_entity_poly.pdbx_strand_id
1 'polypeptide(L)'
;MAITSVKIHPAIGVARLGNSPDEFFIGPERPWDPPDPAGGFKDAQCRVKRQAARFRIYAYHDDNTVTELTAADAEISWTVHLANKKAVTRNAGSAADLTIAPGPRTLTGPDQRKLFDT
;
A
#
# COMPACT_ATOMS: atom_id res chain seq x y z
N MET A 1 8.82 1.54 -29.64
CA MET A 1 9.68 1.81 -28.48
C MET A 1 9.63 0.59 -27.59
N ALA A 2 10.78 0.11 -27.12
CA ALA A 2 10.85 -1.13 -26.36
C ALA A 2 10.93 -0.83 -24.87
N ILE A 3 10.14 -1.56 -24.08
CA ILE A 3 10.24 -1.50 -22.61
C ILE A 3 11.58 -2.13 -22.20
N THR A 4 12.40 -1.38 -21.47
CA THR A 4 13.68 -1.84 -20.92
C THR A 4 13.56 -2.32 -19.48
N SER A 5 12.68 -1.71 -18.69
CA SER A 5 12.40 -2.14 -17.32
C SER A 5 11.02 -1.68 -16.83
N VAL A 6 10.48 -2.40 -15.84
CA VAL A 6 9.22 -2.08 -15.19
C VAL A 6 9.47 -1.90 -13.69
N LYS A 7 8.96 -0.82 -13.10
CA LYS A 7 9.22 -0.50 -11.68
C LYS A 7 7.94 -0.09 -10.96
N ILE A 8 7.85 -0.47 -9.69
CA ILE A 8 6.77 -0.05 -8.78
C ILE A 8 7.18 1.25 -8.10
N HIS A 9 6.27 2.22 -8.08
CA HIS A 9 6.43 3.50 -7.38
C HIS A 9 5.24 3.79 -6.45
N PRO A 10 5.46 4.29 -5.23
CA PRO A 10 6.77 4.54 -4.63
C PRO A 10 7.51 3.23 -4.30
N ALA A 11 8.84 3.26 -4.25
CA ALA A 11 9.64 2.11 -3.81
C ALA A 11 9.34 1.73 -2.35
N ILE A 12 8.99 2.72 -1.53
CA ILE A 12 8.58 2.55 -0.13
C ILE A 12 7.26 3.28 0.07
N GLY A 13 6.18 2.53 0.27
CA GLY A 13 4.88 3.09 0.64
C GLY A 13 4.77 3.34 2.13
N VAL A 14 4.15 4.45 2.51
CA VAL A 14 3.88 4.81 3.92
C VAL A 14 2.38 4.87 4.15
N ALA A 15 1.88 3.98 5.01
CA ALA A 15 0.50 3.97 5.48
C ALA A 15 0.44 4.37 6.96
N ARG A 16 -0.71 4.90 7.40
CA ARG A 16 -0.95 5.25 8.82
C ARG A 16 -2.23 4.61 9.33
N LEU A 17 -2.19 4.20 10.59
CA LEU A 17 -3.33 3.64 11.31
C LEU A 17 -4.43 4.69 11.49
N GLY A 18 -5.67 4.21 11.53
CA GLY A 18 -6.87 4.98 11.79
C GLY A 18 -7.99 4.03 12.24
N ASN A 19 -8.85 4.51 13.12
CA ASN A 19 -9.94 3.73 13.72
C ASN A 19 -11.32 3.97 13.10
N SER A 20 -11.42 4.77 12.02
CA SER A 20 -12.64 4.80 11.20
C SER A 20 -12.81 3.45 10.49
N PRO A 21 -13.98 2.79 10.55
CA PRO A 21 -14.17 1.45 9.98
C PRO A 21 -14.06 1.47 8.46
N ASP A 22 -14.65 2.47 7.80
CA ASP A 22 -14.84 2.46 6.36
C ASP A 22 -14.06 3.57 5.64
N GLU A 23 -13.69 4.65 6.33
CA GLU A 23 -13.07 5.81 5.69
C GLU A 23 -11.54 5.76 5.70
N PHE A 24 -10.97 6.15 4.55
CA PHE A 24 -9.54 6.32 4.36
C PHE A 24 -9.28 7.46 3.36
N PHE A 25 -8.03 7.88 3.26
CA PHE A 25 -7.56 8.80 2.22
C PHE A 25 -6.20 8.36 1.69
N ILE A 26 -5.85 8.82 0.49
CA ILE A 26 -4.52 8.57 -0.10
C ILE A 26 -3.54 9.58 0.49
N GLY A 27 -2.37 9.09 0.91
CA GLY A 27 -1.29 9.95 1.40
C GLY A 27 -0.70 10.88 0.33
N PRO A 28 0.26 11.75 0.72
CA PRO A 28 0.99 12.58 -0.24
C PRO A 28 1.68 11.72 -1.31
N GLU A 29 1.51 12.08 -2.58
CA GLU A 29 2.22 11.45 -3.70
C GLU A 29 3.35 12.34 -4.24
N ARG A 30 3.42 13.59 -3.78
CA ARG A 30 4.45 14.57 -4.16
C ARG A 30 5.02 15.23 -2.91
N PRO A 31 6.32 15.57 -2.91
CA PRO A 31 6.90 16.39 -1.85
C PRO A 31 6.15 17.71 -1.71
N TRP A 32 5.93 18.15 -0.47
CA TRP A 32 5.28 19.43 -0.13
C TRP A 32 3.82 19.58 -0.58
N ASP A 33 3.17 18.47 -0.94
CA ASP A 33 1.77 18.42 -1.34
C ASP A 33 0.97 17.64 -0.29
N PRO A 34 0.55 18.28 0.82
CA PRO A 34 -0.15 17.60 1.89
C PRO A 34 -1.53 17.11 1.42
N PRO A 35 -2.00 15.93 1.88
CA PRO A 35 -3.33 15.45 1.53
C PRO A 35 -4.40 16.35 2.15
N ASP A 36 -5.42 16.69 1.37
CA ASP A 36 -6.62 17.40 1.82
C ASP A 36 -7.86 16.52 1.61
N PRO A 37 -8.11 15.55 2.52
CA PRO A 37 -9.24 14.64 2.39
C PRO A 37 -10.57 15.36 2.61
N ALA A 38 -11.56 15.06 1.77
CA ALA A 38 -12.91 15.58 1.93
C ALA A 38 -13.47 15.25 3.33
N GLY A 39 -14.01 16.27 4.01
CA GLY A 39 -14.48 16.16 5.40
C GLY A 39 -13.37 16.08 6.44
N GLY A 40 -12.10 16.31 6.05
CA GLY A 40 -10.94 16.29 6.94
C GLY A 40 -10.44 14.88 7.29
N PHE A 41 -9.54 14.83 8.28
CA PHE A 41 -8.84 13.59 8.69
C PHE A 41 -9.64 12.67 9.61
N LYS A 42 -10.86 13.07 9.98
CA LYS A 42 -11.75 12.31 10.85
C LYS A 42 -13.11 12.10 10.21
N ASP A 43 -13.78 11.02 10.54
CA ASP A 43 -15.17 10.80 10.15
C ASP A 43 -16.16 11.56 11.04
N ALA A 44 -17.45 11.44 10.72
CA ALA A 44 -18.54 12.11 11.43
C ALA A 44 -18.64 11.74 12.93
N GLN A 45 -18.05 10.61 13.34
CA GLN A 45 -17.98 10.14 14.72
C GLN A 45 -16.62 10.47 15.38
N CYS A 46 -15.84 11.39 14.81
CA CYS A 46 -14.53 11.81 15.28
C CYS A 46 -13.46 10.70 15.31
N ARG A 47 -13.65 9.60 14.57
CA ARG A 47 -12.64 8.54 14.41
C ARG A 47 -11.66 8.93 13.30
N VAL A 48 -10.40 8.55 13.46
CA VAL A 48 -9.31 8.88 12.54
C VAL A 48 -9.42 8.03 11.26
N LYS A 49 -9.45 8.66 10.10
CA LYS A 49 -9.41 7.97 8.79
C LYS A 49 -8.04 7.32 8.59
N ARG A 50 -7.97 6.13 8.00
CA ARG A 50 -6.69 5.51 7.65
C ARG A 50 -6.01 6.28 6.52
N GLN A 51 -4.68 6.36 6.54
CA GLN A 51 -3.91 6.86 5.39
C GLN A 51 -3.40 5.66 4.60
N ALA A 52 -3.84 5.53 3.35
CA ALA A 52 -3.39 4.51 2.42
C ALA A 52 -2.19 5.00 1.58
N ALA A 53 -1.32 4.06 1.23
CA ALA A 53 -0.28 4.27 0.22
C ALA A 53 -0.78 3.74 -1.13
N ARG A 54 -0.69 4.56 -2.19
CA ARG A 54 -0.99 4.14 -3.55
C ARG A 54 0.30 3.74 -4.25
N PHE A 55 0.29 2.56 -4.86
CA PHE A 55 1.38 2.07 -5.70
C PHE A 55 0.92 2.05 -7.16
N ARG A 56 1.85 2.36 -8.06
CA ARG A 56 1.67 2.37 -9.51
C ARG A 56 2.84 1.66 -10.17
N ILE A 57 2.62 1.14 -11.37
CA ILE A 57 3.64 0.47 -12.17
C ILE A 57 4.02 1.38 -13.33
N TYR A 58 5.31 1.56 -13.56
CA TYR A 58 5.80 2.37 -14.67
C TYR A 58 6.76 1.57 -15.54
N ALA A 59 6.55 1.66 -16.86
CA ALA A 59 7.46 1.15 -17.88
C ALA A 59 8.46 2.24 -18.26
N TYR A 60 9.75 1.87 -18.30
CA TYR A 60 10.84 2.68 -18.79
C TYR A 60 11.22 2.17 -20.18
N HIS A 61 11.34 3.08 -21.13
CA HIS A 61 11.63 2.77 -22.52
C HIS A 61 13.10 3.03 -22.87
N ASP A 62 13.54 2.51 -24.01
CA ASP A 62 14.90 2.66 -24.55
C ASP A 62 15.26 4.10 -24.96
N ASP A 63 14.24 4.95 -25.17
CA ASP A 63 14.37 6.36 -25.48
C ASP A 63 14.29 7.29 -24.25
N ASN A 64 14.31 6.73 -23.04
CA ASN A 64 14.13 7.40 -21.75
C ASN A 64 12.73 7.94 -21.47
N THR A 65 11.72 7.62 -22.29
CA THR A 65 10.33 7.91 -21.92
C THR A 65 9.86 6.98 -20.80
N VAL A 66 8.86 7.45 -20.03
CA VAL A 66 8.27 6.70 -18.92
C VAL A 66 6.75 6.77 -19.06
N THR A 67 6.09 5.61 -19.03
CA THR A 67 4.63 5.49 -19.11
C THR A 67 4.08 4.67 -17.95
N GLU A 68 2.91 5.05 -17.42
CA GLU A 68 2.22 4.22 -16.43
C GLU A 68 1.62 2.99 -17.11
N LEU A 69 1.79 1.82 -16.49
CA LEU A 69 1.11 0.59 -16.90
C LEU A 69 -0.14 0.39 -16.04
N THR A 70 -1.26 0.14 -16.70
CA THR A 70 -2.57 -0.08 -16.08
C THR A 70 -3.13 -1.44 -16.48
N ALA A 71 -4.31 -1.78 -15.95
CA ALA A 71 -5.03 -3.00 -16.35
C ALA A 71 -5.47 -2.99 -17.84
N ALA A 72 -5.43 -1.83 -18.51
CA ALA A 72 -5.65 -1.76 -19.95
C ALA A 72 -4.44 -2.25 -20.77
N ASP A 73 -3.25 -2.25 -20.16
CA ASP A 73 -1.98 -2.54 -20.84
C ASP A 73 -1.49 -3.97 -20.56
N ALA A 74 -1.82 -4.52 -19.39
CA ALA A 74 -1.37 -5.85 -18.96
C ALA A 74 -2.26 -6.45 -17.85
N GLU A 75 -2.14 -7.76 -17.66
CA GLU A 75 -2.62 -8.42 -16.44
C GLU A 75 -1.71 -8.05 -15.26
N ILE A 76 -2.27 -7.51 -14.19
CA ILE A 76 -1.51 -7.04 -13.02
C ILE A 76 -1.94 -7.82 -11.78
N SER A 77 -0.99 -8.51 -11.16
CA SER A 77 -1.16 -9.20 -9.88
C SER A 77 -0.32 -8.52 -8.79
N TRP A 78 -0.97 -8.03 -7.75
CA TRP A 78 -0.34 -7.40 -6.59
C TRP A 78 -0.28 -8.38 -5.44
N THR A 79 0.91 -8.65 -4.92
CA THR A 79 1.10 -9.44 -3.69
C THR A 79 1.73 -8.57 -2.60
N VAL A 80 1.10 -8.53 -1.43
CA VAL A 80 1.60 -7.80 -0.25
C VAL A 80 1.75 -8.78 0.91
N HIS A 81 2.87 -8.68 1.63
CA HIS A 81 3.14 -9.48 2.83
C HIS A 81 3.49 -8.55 4.00
N LEU A 82 2.59 -8.49 4.97
CA LEU A 82 2.78 -7.70 6.19
C LEU A 82 3.17 -8.60 7.35
N ALA A 83 4.08 -8.11 8.19
CA ALA A 83 4.46 -8.76 9.44
C ALA A 83 4.81 -7.72 10.50
N ASN A 84 4.49 -8.01 11.75
CA ASN A 84 4.94 -7.26 12.92
C ASN A 84 5.76 -8.18 13.82
N LYS A 85 7.07 -7.90 13.88
CA LYS A 85 8.05 -8.64 14.69
C LYS A 85 8.55 -7.84 15.90
N LYS A 86 7.84 -6.78 16.30
CA LYS A 86 8.28 -5.87 17.37
C LYS A 86 8.44 -6.57 18.73
N ALA A 87 7.61 -7.58 19.02
CA ALA A 87 7.64 -8.29 20.29
C ALA A 87 8.79 -9.31 20.39
N VAL A 88 9.33 -9.78 19.25
CA VAL A 88 10.42 -10.79 19.20
C VAL A 88 11.68 -10.31 19.91
N THR A 89 11.98 -9.02 19.87
CA THR A 89 13.26 -8.48 20.35
C THR A 89 13.31 -8.21 21.85
N ARG A 90 12.17 -8.17 22.54
CA ARG A 90 12.09 -7.71 23.94
C ARG A 90 11.51 -8.72 24.92
N ASN A 91 10.91 -9.80 24.42
CA ASN A 91 10.19 -10.76 25.25
C ASN A 91 10.87 -12.13 25.20
N ALA A 92 10.80 -12.85 26.32
CA ALA A 92 11.13 -14.27 26.33
C ALA A 92 10.04 -15.06 25.58
N GLY A 93 10.45 -15.99 24.73
CA GLY A 93 9.53 -16.79 23.91
C GLY A 93 10.11 -17.12 22.55
N SER A 94 9.45 -18.00 21.80
CA SER A 94 9.88 -18.29 20.44
C SER A 94 9.54 -17.11 19.52
N ALA A 95 10.37 -16.88 18.50
CA ALA A 95 10.10 -15.84 17.51
C ALA A 95 8.79 -16.05 16.76
N ALA A 96 8.34 -17.32 16.64
CA ALA A 96 7.08 -17.67 16.00
C ALA A 96 5.88 -17.14 16.82
N ASP A 97 5.86 -17.38 18.13
CA ASP A 97 4.77 -16.95 19.02
C ASP A 97 4.69 -15.43 19.17
N LEU A 98 5.82 -14.76 19.01
CA LEU A 98 5.95 -13.31 19.17
C LEU A 98 5.80 -12.53 17.86
N THR A 99 5.50 -13.21 16.76
CA THR A 99 5.33 -12.59 15.44
C THR A 99 3.87 -12.59 15.01
N ILE A 100 3.35 -11.41 14.66
CA ILE A 100 2.07 -11.30 13.95
C ILE A 100 2.38 -11.32 12.44
N ALA A 101 2.14 -12.45 11.78
CA ALA A 101 2.38 -12.62 10.34
C ALA A 101 1.20 -13.38 9.69
N PRO A 102 0.14 -12.68 9.27
CA PRO A 102 -1.06 -13.29 8.65
C PRO A 102 -0.81 -13.93 7.26
N GLY A 103 0.44 -13.92 6.78
CA GLY A 103 0.82 -14.37 5.44
C GLY A 103 0.54 -13.34 4.34
N PRO A 104 0.91 -13.64 3.09
CA PRO A 104 0.69 -12.74 1.96
C PRO A 104 -0.80 -12.64 1.58
N ARG A 105 -1.17 -11.55 0.92
CA ARG A 105 -2.45 -11.37 0.22
C ARG A 105 -2.17 -10.97 -1.21
N THR A 106 -2.87 -11.62 -2.14
CA THR A 106 -2.74 -11.36 -3.58
C THR A 106 -4.06 -10.91 -4.17
N LEU A 107 -4.03 -9.84 -4.95
CA LEU A 107 -5.12 -9.29 -5.76
C LEU A 107 -4.72 -9.39 -7.23
N THR A 108 -5.63 -9.81 -8.11
CA THR A 108 -5.35 -10.08 -9.53
C THR A 108 -6.21 -9.27 -10.49
N GLY A 109 -7.03 -8.34 -9.97
CA GLY A 109 -7.95 -7.58 -10.79
C GLY A 109 -8.42 -6.28 -10.12
N PRO A 110 -9.13 -5.43 -10.88
CA PRO A 110 -9.66 -4.17 -10.39
C PRO A 110 -10.69 -4.36 -9.28
N ASP A 111 -10.82 -3.35 -8.42
CA ASP A 111 -11.81 -3.26 -7.33
C ASP A 111 -11.83 -4.43 -6.33
N GLN A 112 -10.77 -5.24 -6.29
CA GLN A 112 -10.63 -6.32 -5.32
C GLN A 112 -10.14 -5.79 -3.97
N ARG A 113 -10.63 -6.40 -2.89
CA ARG A 113 -10.20 -6.15 -1.51
C ARG A 113 -9.89 -7.48 -0.83
N LYS A 114 -8.75 -7.54 -0.14
CA LYS A 114 -8.43 -8.61 0.82
C LYS A 114 -7.93 -8.00 2.10
N LEU A 115 -8.41 -8.55 3.22
CA LEU A 115 -8.04 -8.11 4.54
C LEU A 115 -6.88 -8.96 5.10
N PHE A 116 -6.06 -8.34 5.93
CA PHE A 116 -5.00 -9.01 6.69
C PHE A 116 -5.50 -9.41 8.07
N ASP A 117 -6.74 -9.90 8.11
CA ASP A 117 -7.37 -10.38 9.33
C ASP A 117 -6.91 -11.82 9.57
N THR A 118 -6.73 -12.16 10.84
CA THR A 118 -6.52 -13.52 11.38
C THR A 118 -7.79 -13.98 12.05
#